data_AF-A0A8K0XJ90-F1
#
_entry.id   AF-A0A8K0XJ90-F1
#
_cell.length_a   1.000
_cell.length_b   1.000
_cell.length_c   1.000
_cell.angle_alpha   90.00
_cell.angle_beta   90.00
_cell.angle_gamma   90.00
#
_symmetry.space_group_name_H-M   'P 1'
#
loop_
_entity.id
_entity.type
_entity.pdbx_description
1 polymer ?
#
loop_
_entity_poly.entity_id
_entity_poly.type
_entity_poly.pdbx_seq_one_letter_code
_entity_poly.pdbx_strand_id
1 'polypeptide(L)'
;MSAESVVNIASLPSNFDPALLQITEYSATAASIVIVWEACLTLGDEVTYIWPKPRNAHVKWLYLYGKYFAILTQIGNIAFLFGLAEHLPVPIGWCRAYHSFQVATLELLMLAFDAVLLLRIYALYARKLTAVSLGATVVIVEFITTITSAGVAIPATPYDPACLIFNMPTSIIVFMVGFGVSQTILLILAYRKKAVVTRADRQRTSIAWITIRDGMLAFAGISGLLVMLLIYLVVDPQFANLTI
;
A
#
# COMPACT_ATOMS: atom_id res chain seq x y z
N MET A 1 27.02 -19.85 0.17
CA MET A 1 28.43 -19.51 0.46
C MET A 1 28.98 -18.89 -0.81
N SER A 2 29.13 -17.55 -0.78
CA SER A 2 29.92 -16.68 -1.67
C SER A 2 30.04 -17.01 -3.17
N ALA A 3 29.37 -16.21 -3.99
CA ALA A 3 29.92 -15.62 -5.22
C ALA A 3 29.08 -14.36 -5.47
N GLU A 4 29.46 -13.20 -4.94
CA GLU A 4 30.16 -12.20 -5.76
C GLU A 4 29.67 -12.23 -7.22
N SER A 5 28.41 -11.85 -7.42
CA SER A 5 28.00 -11.21 -8.65
C SER A 5 28.84 -9.95 -8.76
N VAL A 6 29.96 -10.07 -9.47
CA VAL A 6 30.84 -8.98 -9.87
C VAL A 6 29.99 -8.03 -10.71
N VAL A 7 29.29 -7.13 -10.01
CA VAL A 7 28.77 -5.90 -10.59
C VAL A 7 29.99 -5.24 -11.21
N ASN A 8 30.02 -5.13 -12.54
CA ASN A 8 31.10 -4.45 -13.24
C ASN A 8 31.10 -2.98 -12.79
N ILE A 9 31.92 -2.67 -11.78
CA ILE A 9 32.01 -1.37 -11.12
C ILE A 9 32.37 -0.27 -12.14
N ALA A 10 32.98 -0.65 -13.26
CA ALA A 10 33.38 0.25 -14.35
C ALA A 10 32.23 0.83 -15.19
N SER A 11 31.00 0.33 -15.08
CA SER A 11 29.83 0.84 -15.83
C SER A 11 28.79 1.55 -14.98
N LEU A 12 29.05 1.72 -13.67
CA LEU A 12 28.12 2.41 -12.77
C LEU A 12 28.32 3.94 -12.86
N PRO A 13 27.24 4.73 -12.88
CA PRO A 13 27.34 6.18 -12.77
C PRO A 13 27.99 6.53 -11.41
N SER A 14 28.77 7.62 -11.38
CA SER A 14 29.58 8.04 -10.23
C SER A 14 28.82 8.34 -8.93
N ASN A 15 27.49 8.26 -8.93
CA ASN A 15 26.59 8.48 -7.79
C ASN A 15 25.90 7.19 -7.30
N PHE A 16 26.23 6.02 -7.86
CA PHE A 16 25.65 4.76 -7.43
C PHE A 16 26.23 4.34 -6.07
N ASP A 17 25.38 4.30 -5.04
CA ASP A 17 25.75 3.83 -3.71
C ASP A 17 25.31 2.36 -3.54
N PRO A 18 26.25 1.38 -3.59
CA PRO A 18 25.91 -0.04 -3.49
C PRO A 18 25.27 -0.41 -2.14
N ALA A 19 25.45 0.41 -1.10
CA ALA A 19 24.82 0.20 0.20
C ALA A 19 23.29 0.36 0.14
N LEU A 20 22.77 1.28 -0.69
CA LEU A 20 21.33 1.51 -0.84
C LEU A 20 20.62 0.29 -1.44
N LEU A 21 21.21 -0.32 -2.47
CA LEU A 21 20.66 -1.52 -3.10
C LEU A 21 20.58 -2.69 -2.10
N GLN A 22 21.65 -2.91 -1.33
CA GLN A 22 21.69 -3.94 -0.30
C GLN A 22 20.61 -3.73 0.76
N ILE A 23 20.43 -2.50 1.25
CA ILE A 23 19.38 -2.17 2.24
C ILE A 23 17.99 -2.48 1.69
N THR A 24 17.72 -2.16 0.42
CA THR A 24 16.43 -2.48 -0.23
C THR A 24 16.21 -3.98 -0.36
N GLU A 25 17.23 -4.75 -0.75
CA GLU A 25 17.15 -6.20 -0.85
C GLU A 25 16.91 -6.87 0.51
N TYR A 26 17.66 -6.47 1.54
CA TYR A 26 17.50 -7.01 2.89
C TYR A 26 16.12 -6.68 3.48
N SER A 27 15.65 -5.44 3.31
CA SER A 27 14.33 -5.03 3.80
C SER A 27 13.20 -5.73 3.06
N ALA A 28 13.28 -5.89 1.73
CA ALA A 28 12.29 -6.63 0.95
C ALA A 28 12.25 -8.12 1.36
N THR A 29 13.40 -8.72 1.61
CA THR A 29 13.50 -10.12 2.05
C THR A 29 12.95 -10.28 3.46
N ALA A 30 13.32 -9.41 4.40
CA ALA A 30 12.79 -9.41 5.76
C ALA A 30 11.26 -9.23 5.77
N ALA A 31 10.73 -8.28 5.00
CA ALA A 31 9.29 -8.06 4.85
C ALA A 31 8.57 -9.31 4.33
N SER A 32 9.17 -9.99 3.34
CA SER A 32 8.58 -11.22 2.80
C SER A 32 8.52 -12.36 3.82
N ILE A 33 9.57 -12.53 4.62
CA ILE A 33 9.62 -13.54 5.68
C ILE A 33 8.53 -13.26 6.71
N VAL A 34 8.38 -11.99 7.12
CA VAL A 34 7.34 -11.59 8.07
C VAL A 34 5.94 -11.85 7.51
N ILE A 35 5.69 -11.50 6.24
CA ILE A 35 4.39 -11.75 5.59
C ILE A 35 4.07 -13.24 5.53
N VAL A 36 5.04 -14.07 5.14
CA VAL A 36 4.86 -15.54 5.08
C VAL A 36 4.66 -16.11 6.48
N TRP A 37 5.41 -15.63 7.47
CA TRP A 37 5.29 -16.05 8.86
C TRP A 37 3.88 -15.76 9.41
N GLU A 38 3.40 -14.52 9.26
CA GLU A 38 2.04 -14.13 9.64
C GLU A 38 0.98 -14.93 8.89
N ALA A 39 1.21 -15.22 7.60
CA ALA A 39 0.32 -16.07 6.82
C ALA A 39 0.24 -17.48 7.42
N CYS A 40 1.38 -18.09 7.76
CA CYS A 40 1.45 -19.41 8.38
C CYS A 40 0.74 -19.47 9.73
N LEU A 41 0.94 -18.48 10.60
CA LEU A 41 0.30 -18.42 11.91
C LEU A 41 -1.22 -18.35 11.81
N THR A 42 -1.73 -17.57 10.84
CA THR A 42 -3.17 -17.34 10.70
C THR A 42 -3.90 -18.44 9.91
N LEU A 43 -3.18 -19.31 9.18
CA LEU A 43 -3.80 -20.37 8.36
C LEU A 43 -4.67 -21.35 9.16
N GLY A 44 -4.27 -21.74 10.37
CA GLY A 44 -5.03 -22.68 11.20
C GLY A 44 -6.42 -22.14 11.59
N ASP A 45 -6.46 -20.88 11.98
CA ASP A 45 -7.70 -20.17 12.30
C ASP A 45 -8.52 -19.91 11.02
N GLU A 46 -7.88 -19.61 9.90
CA GLU A 46 -8.58 -19.39 8.63
C GLU A 46 -9.36 -20.62 8.18
N VAL A 47 -8.71 -21.78 8.14
CA VAL A 47 -9.34 -23.05 7.73
C VAL A 47 -10.53 -23.38 8.62
N THR A 48 -10.43 -23.07 9.91
CA THR A 48 -11.48 -23.37 10.88
C THR A 48 -12.65 -22.36 10.82
N TYR A 49 -12.37 -21.06 10.66
CA TYR A 49 -13.39 -20.00 10.83
C TYR A 49 -13.85 -19.33 9.52
N ILE A 50 -13.04 -19.35 8.47
CA ILE A 50 -13.29 -18.59 7.23
C ILE A 50 -13.70 -19.52 6.09
N TRP A 51 -13.03 -20.65 5.92
CA TRP A 51 -13.31 -21.61 4.85
C TRP A 51 -14.73 -22.18 4.89
N PRO A 52 -15.32 -22.56 6.05
CA PRO A 52 -16.69 -23.09 6.10
C PRO A 52 -17.78 -22.03 5.88
N LYS A 53 -17.44 -20.73 5.83
CA LYS A 53 -18.43 -19.68 5.56
C LYS A 53 -19.01 -19.80 4.14
N PRO A 54 -20.32 -19.54 3.96
CA PRO A 54 -21.00 -19.67 2.68
C PRO A 54 -20.39 -18.77 1.61
N ARG A 55 -20.46 -19.22 0.34
CA ARG A 55 -19.84 -18.56 -0.82
C ARG A 55 -20.30 -17.12 -1.07
N ASN A 56 -21.49 -16.76 -0.59
CA ASN A 56 -22.10 -15.44 -0.78
C ASN A 56 -21.58 -14.36 0.20
N ALA A 57 -20.64 -14.70 1.09
CA ALA A 57 -20.05 -13.72 1.99
C ALA A 57 -19.01 -12.84 1.25
N HIS A 58 -19.41 -11.66 0.78
CA HIS A 58 -18.50 -10.69 0.13
C HIS A 58 -17.23 -10.42 0.96
N VAL A 59 -17.39 -10.32 2.29
CA VAL A 59 -16.28 -10.10 3.23
C VAL A 59 -15.24 -11.23 3.21
N LYS A 60 -15.64 -12.47 2.92
CA LYS A 60 -14.72 -13.62 2.78
C LYS A 60 -13.77 -13.40 1.61
N TRP A 61 -14.32 -13.02 0.46
CA TRP A 61 -13.54 -12.80 -0.76
C TRP A 61 -12.61 -11.60 -0.64
N LEU A 62 -13.05 -10.51 0.00
CA LEU A 62 -12.19 -9.35 0.27
C LEU A 62 -11.02 -9.68 1.20
N TYR A 63 -11.28 -10.48 2.25
CA TYR A 63 -10.23 -10.93 3.16
C TYR A 63 -9.20 -11.82 2.46
N LEU A 64 -9.67 -12.83 1.72
CA LEU A 64 -8.79 -13.71 0.95
C LEU A 64 -8.02 -12.93 -0.12
N TYR A 65 -8.70 -12.01 -0.83
CA TYR A 65 -8.06 -11.15 -1.82
C TYR A 65 -6.91 -10.38 -1.20
N GLY A 66 -7.14 -9.59 -0.15
CA GLY A 66 -6.08 -8.78 0.46
C GLY A 66 -4.86 -9.59 0.90
N LYS A 67 -5.08 -10.74 1.53
CA LYS A 67 -3.99 -11.60 2.03
C LYS A 67 -3.20 -12.27 0.90
N TYR A 68 -3.88 -13.03 0.04
CA TYR A 68 -3.19 -13.81 -0.99
C TYR A 68 -2.63 -12.92 -2.11
N PHE A 69 -3.30 -11.80 -2.41
CA PHE A 69 -2.78 -10.83 -3.36
C PHE A 69 -1.47 -10.20 -2.87
N ALA A 70 -1.40 -9.77 -1.59
CA ALA A 70 -0.18 -9.21 -1.01
C ALA A 70 1.00 -10.21 -1.05
N ILE A 71 0.74 -11.49 -0.78
CA ILE A 71 1.77 -12.54 -0.86
C ILE A 71 2.26 -12.72 -2.30
N LEU A 72 1.34 -12.84 -3.27
CA LEU A 72 1.67 -12.98 -4.69
C LEU A 72 2.50 -11.79 -5.19
N THR A 73 2.13 -10.58 -4.78
CA THR A 73 2.84 -9.38 -5.20
C THR A 73 4.22 -9.27 -4.56
N GLN A 74 4.38 -9.71 -3.32
CA GLN A 74 5.69 -9.76 -2.67
C GLN A 74 6.61 -10.78 -3.36
N ILE A 75 6.08 -11.93 -3.79
CA ILE A 75 6.84 -12.91 -4.58
C ILE A 75 7.27 -12.29 -5.92
N GLY A 76 6.36 -11.59 -6.60
CA GLY A 76 6.69 -10.88 -7.85
C GLY A 76 7.77 -9.82 -7.66
N ASN A 77 7.73 -9.09 -6.54
CA ASN A 77 8.73 -8.09 -6.18
C ASN A 77 10.12 -8.72 -6.01
N ILE A 78 10.20 -9.83 -5.28
CA ILE A 78 11.46 -10.58 -5.08
C ILE A 78 11.99 -11.13 -6.41
N ALA A 79 11.12 -11.73 -7.23
CA ALA A 79 11.52 -12.26 -8.53
C ALA A 79 12.09 -11.15 -9.44
N PHE A 80 11.51 -9.95 -9.39
CA PHE A 80 12.03 -8.81 -10.12
C PHE A 80 13.39 -8.35 -9.59
N LEU A 81 13.58 -8.26 -8.28
CA LEU A 81 14.86 -7.88 -7.66
C LEU A 81 15.99 -8.84 -8.03
N PHE A 82 15.74 -10.15 -7.99
CA PHE A 82 16.72 -11.15 -8.45
C PHE A 82 17.04 -11.02 -9.94
N GLY A 83 16.01 -10.82 -10.78
CA GLY A 83 16.22 -10.60 -12.21
C GLY A 83 16.98 -9.31 -12.52
N LEU A 84 16.83 -8.27 -11.68
CA LEU A 84 17.57 -7.02 -11.80
C LEU A 84 19.07 -7.25 -11.59
N ALA A 85 19.44 -8.01 -10.56
CA ALA A 85 20.83 -8.31 -10.21
C ALA A 85 21.59 -9.07 -11.32
N GLU A 86 20.88 -9.87 -12.11
CA GLU A 86 21.48 -10.66 -13.21
C GLU A 86 21.65 -9.86 -14.52
N HIS A 87 20.91 -8.76 -14.71
CA HIS A 87 20.78 -8.08 -16.01
C HIS A 87 21.15 -6.59 -16.02
N LEU A 88 22.05 -6.12 -15.13
CA LEU A 88 22.56 -4.75 -15.22
C LEU A 88 23.43 -4.53 -16.48
N PRO A 89 23.28 -3.39 -17.20
CA PRO A 89 22.36 -2.27 -16.95
C PRO A 89 20.93 -2.54 -17.45
N VAL A 90 19.93 -2.17 -16.64
CA VAL A 90 18.53 -2.44 -16.96
C VAL A 90 17.96 -1.36 -17.89
N PRO A 91 17.28 -1.73 -18.99
CA PRO A 91 16.62 -0.77 -19.87
C PRO A 91 15.49 -0.01 -19.14
N ILE A 92 15.38 1.29 -19.43
CA ILE A 92 14.42 2.20 -18.77
C ILE A 92 12.96 1.75 -18.85
N GLY A 93 12.59 1.04 -19.93
CA GLY A 93 11.24 0.49 -20.10
C GLY A 93 10.89 -0.54 -19.03
N TRP A 94 11.87 -1.33 -18.57
CA TRP A 94 11.68 -2.31 -17.50
C TRP A 94 11.56 -1.64 -16.13
N CYS A 95 12.35 -0.58 -15.84
CA CYS A 95 12.18 0.20 -14.61
C CYS A 95 10.79 0.85 -14.52
N ARG A 96 10.29 1.40 -15.64
CA ARG A 96 8.94 1.95 -15.73
C ARG A 96 7.87 0.89 -15.50
N ALA A 97 8.02 -0.29 -16.11
CA ALA A 97 7.09 -1.41 -15.92
C ALA A 97 7.06 -1.87 -14.45
N TYR A 98 8.21 -1.95 -13.80
CA TYR A 98 8.32 -2.33 -12.39
C TYR A 98 7.64 -1.34 -11.46
N HIS A 99 7.93 -0.05 -11.58
CA HIS A 99 7.25 0.95 -10.76
C HIS A 99 5.75 1.03 -11.06
N SER A 100 5.35 0.86 -12.32
CA SER A 100 3.93 0.76 -12.68
C SER A 100 3.26 -0.45 -11.99
N PHE A 101 3.94 -1.60 -11.94
CA PHE A 101 3.46 -2.79 -11.25
C PHE A 101 3.34 -2.57 -9.74
N GLN A 102 4.32 -1.93 -9.11
CA GLN A 102 4.28 -1.59 -7.68
C GLN A 102 3.11 -0.66 -7.35
N VAL A 103 2.94 0.42 -8.12
CA VAL A 103 1.84 1.38 -7.93
C VAL A 103 0.49 0.70 -8.12
N ALA A 104 0.33 -0.10 -9.19
CA ALA A 104 -0.91 -0.82 -9.46
C ALA A 104 -1.25 -1.81 -8.33
N THR A 105 -0.25 -2.52 -7.82
CA THR A 105 -0.40 -3.44 -6.70
C THR A 105 -0.86 -2.72 -5.43
N LEU A 106 -0.18 -1.62 -5.08
CA LEU A 106 -0.51 -0.82 -3.90
C LEU A 106 -1.94 -0.30 -4.00
N GLU A 107 -2.30 0.25 -5.15
CA GLU A 107 -3.65 0.79 -5.39
C GLU A 107 -4.74 -0.29 -5.28
N LEU A 108 -4.48 -1.47 -5.80
CA LEU A 108 -5.41 -2.61 -5.69
C LEU A 108 -5.60 -3.08 -4.24
N LEU A 109 -4.54 -3.03 -3.42
CA LEU A 109 -4.64 -3.32 -1.98
C LEU A 109 -5.42 -2.22 -1.25
N MET A 110 -5.17 -0.95 -1.58
CA MET A 110 -5.89 0.19 -1.00
C MET A 110 -7.38 0.15 -1.35
N LEU A 111 -7.74 -0.13 -2.61
CA LEU A 111 -9.13 -0.31 -3.02
C LEU A 111 -9.83 -1.43 -2.23
N ALA A 112 -9.13 -2.52 -1.91
CA ALA A 112 -9.68 -3.57 -1.06
C ALA A 112 -9.92 -3.09 0.38
N PHE A 113 -9.00 -2.28 0.92
CA PHE A 113 -9.17 -1.65 2.23
C PHE A 113 -10.37 -0.70 2.25
N ASP A 114 -10.49 0.16 1.24
CA ASP A 114 -11.61 1.08 1.06
C ASP A 114 -12.93 0.36 0.89
N ALA A 115 -12.96 -0.72 0.12
CA ALA A 115 -14.14 -1.56 -0.04
C ALA A 115 -14.59 -2.16 1.31
N VAL A 116 -13.65 -2.59 2.16
CA VAL A 116 -13.97 -3.06 3.52
C VAL A 116 -14.55 -1.93 4.36
N LEU A 117 -14.01 -0.71 4.30
CA LEU A 117 -14.55 0.46 5.00
C LEU A 117 -15.95 0.82 4.50
N LEU A 118 -16.17 0.85 3.19
CA LEU A 118 -17.47 1.13 2.56
C LEU A 118 -18.53 0.09 2.91
N LEU A 119 -18.18 -1.19 2.90
CA LEU A 119 -19.09 -2.26 3.32
C LEU A 119 -19.53 -2.08 4.78
N ARG A 120 -18.62 -1.66 5.66
CA ARG A 120 -18.94 -1.34 7.06
C ARG A 120 -19.89 -0.14 7.16
N ILE A 121 -19.62 0.92 6.40
CA ILE A 121 -20.52 2.10 6.33
C ILE A 121 -21.90 1.67 5.83
N TYR A 122 -21.98 0.86 4.78
CA TYR A 122 -23.25 0.35 4.23
C TYR A 122 -24.07 -0.43 5.27
N ALA A 123 -23.41 -1.34 6.01
CA ALA A 123 -24.05 -2.11 7.06
C ALA A 123 -24.54 -1.22 8.22
N LEU A 124 -23.74 -0.22 8.61
CA LEU A 124 -24.00 0.63 9.77
C LEU A 124 -25.05 1.73 9.50
N TYR A 125 -25.14 2.21 8.26
CA TYR A 125 -26.12 3.20 7.85
C TYR A 125 -27.48 2.60 7.48
N ALA A 126 -27.74 1.33 7.81
CA ALA A 126 -28.98 0.64 7.51
C ALA A 126 -29.42 0.82 6.04
N ARG A 127 -28.45 0.71 5.10
CA ARG A 127 -28.64 0.91 3.65
C ARG A 127 -29.03 2.32 3.20
N LYS A 128 -28.85 3.36 4.02
CA LYS A 128 -28.99 4.75 3.55
C LYS A 128 -27.92 5.05 2.49
N LEU A 129 -28.35 5.09 1.23
CA LEU A 129 -27.46 5.21 0.07
C LEU A 129 -26.64 6.50 0.08
N THR A 130 -27.12 7.59 0.70
CA THR A 130 -26.42 8.88 0.71
C THR A 130 -25.04 8.85 1.38
N ALA A 131 -24.88 8.10 2.48
CA ALA A 131 -23.59 8.01 3.16
C ALA A 131 -22.61 7.11 2.40
N VAL A 132 -23.16 6.07 1.77
CA VAL A 132 -22.40 5.12 0.95
C VAL A 132 -21.98 5.78 -0.36
N SER A 133 -22.84 6.58 -0.97
CA SER A 133 -22.50 7.36 -2.17
C SER A 133 -21.44 8.40 -1.87
N LEU A 134 -21.52 9.10 -0.72
CA LEU A 134 -20.47 10.04 -0.32
C LEU A 134 -19.12 9.35 -0.16
N GLY A 135 -19.08 8.21 0.55
CA GLY A 135 -17.85 7.43 0.70
C GLY A 135 -17.33 6.91 -0.64
N ALA A 136 -18.21 6.39 -1.51
CA ALA A 136 -17.84 5.92 -2.83
C ALA A 136 -17.27 7.03 -3.71
N THR A 137 -17.83 8.25 -3.64
CA THR A 137 -17.28 9.41 -4.35
C THR A 137 -15.86 9.73 -3.88
N VAL A 138 -15.58 9.67 -2.57
CA VAL A 138 -14.22 9.90 -2.04
C VAL A 138 -13.24 8.87 -2.61
N VAL A 139 -13.59 7.59 -2.58
CA VAL A 139 -12.74 6.50 -3.12
C VAL A 139 -12.52 6.64 -4.62
N ILE A 140 -13.54 7.03 -5.38
CA ILE A 140 -13.40 7.25 -6.83
C ILE A 140 -12.47 8.44 -7.12
N VAL A 141 -12.59 9.53 -6.36
CA VAL A 141 -11.72 10.71 -6.50
C VAL A 141 -10.28 10.35 -6.15
N GLU A 142 -10.07 9.60 -5.07
CA GLU A 142 -8.76 9.08 -4.67
C GLU A 142 -8.15 8.26 -5.81
N PHE A 143 -8.86 7.25 -6.32
CA PHE A 143 -8.42 6.38 -7.40
C PHE A 143 -8.03 7.14 -8.69
N ILE A 144 -8.86 8.10 -9.10
CA ILE A 144 -8.57 8.94 -10.28
C ILE A 144 -7.33 9.79 -10.04
N THR A 145 -7.18 10.35 -8.84
CA THR A 145 -6.03 11.18 -8.48
C THR A 145 -4.74 10.34 -8.44
N THR A 146 -4.80 9.11 -7.92
CA THR A 146 -3.66 8.18 -7.93
C THR A 146 -3.23 7.84 -9.34
N ILE A 147 -4.17 7.46 -10.21
CA ILE A 147 -3.82 7.05 -11.58
C ILE A 147 -3.26 8.23 -12.38
N THR A 148 -3.86 9.41 -12.27
CA THR A 148 -3.39 10.59 -13.00
C THR A 148 -2.01 11.02 -12.50
N SER A 149 -1.78 11.04 -11.18
CA SER A 149 -0.47 11.36 -10.60
C SER A 149 0.60 10.33 -10.98
N ALA A 150 0.28 9.04 -10.95
CA ALA A 150 1.19 7.98 -11.39
C ALA A 150 1.53 8.09 -12.88
N GLY A 151 0.52 8.36 -13.73
CA GLY A 151 0.70 8.54 -15.17
C GLY A 151 1.61 9.72 -15.54
N VAL A 152 1.69 10.74 -14.68
CA VAL A 152 2.60 11.88 -14.84
C VAL A 152 3.96 11.61 -14.18
N ALA A 153 3.99 11.01 -12.99
CA ALA A 153 5.20 10.81 -12.20
C ALA A 153 6.14 9.77 -12.83
N ILE A 154 5.61 8.62 -13.28
CA ILE A 154 6.41 7.51 -13.83
C ILE A 154 7.24 7.94 -15.07
N PRO A 155 6.68 8.60 -16.10
CA PRO A 155 7.47 9.00 -17.25
C PRO A 155 8.44 10.16 -16.96
N ALA A 156 8.10 11.04 -16.01
CA ALA A 156 8.89 12.23 -15.66
C ALA A 156 10.08 11.92 -14.74
N THR A 157 10.10 10.75 -14.10
CA THR A 157 11.15 10.38 -13.14
C THR A 157 12.40 9.89 -13.87
N PRO A 158 13.59 10.47 -13.59
CA PRO A 158 14.85 9.91 -14.07
C PRO A 158 15.17 8.62 -13.30
N TYR A 159 15.43 7.54 -14.03
CA TYR A 159 15.82 6.25 -13.46
C TYR A 159 17.31 6.00 -13.66
N ASP A 160 17.96 5.53 -12.60
CA ASP A 160 19.33 5.02 -12.66
C ASP A 160 19.38 3.61 -13.29
N PRO A 161 20.51 3.12 -13.82
CA PRO A 161 20.66 1.74 -14.31
C PRO A 161 20.30 0.62 -13.32
N ALA A 162 20.18 0.92 -12.02
CA ALA A 162 19.65 0.03 -10.99
C ALA A 162 18.15 0.25 -10.68
N CYS A 163 17.42 0.95 -11.56
CA CYS A 163 16.02 1.33 -11.39
C CYS A 163 15.70 2.08 -10.09
N LEU A 164 16.69 2.80 -9.52
CA LEU A 164 16.49 3.63 -8.32
C LEU A 164 15.98 5.02 -8.72
N ILE A 165 15.06 5.55 -7.92
CA ILE A 165 14.50 6.90 -8.08
C ILE A 165 15.30 7.86 -7.17
N PHE A 166 16.06 8.76 -7.78
CA PHE A 166 16.82 9.79 -7.06
C PHE A 166 16.05 11.10 -6.90
N ASN A 167 15.21 11.45 -7.88
CA ASN A 167 14.41 12.68 -7.84
C ASN A 167 12.93 12.32 -7.85
N MET A 168 12.30 12.32 -6.67
CA MET A 168 10.85 12.16 -6.57
C MET A 168 10.15 13.45 -7.05
N PRO A 169 9.22 13.37 -8.02
CA PRO A 169 8.45 14.54 -8.42
C PRO A 169 7.48 14.99 -7.32
N THR A 170 7.23 16.29 -7.23
CA THR A 170 6.31 16.91 -6.25
C THR A 170 4.87 16.35 -6.32
N SER A 171 4.49 15.75 -7.45
CA SER A 171 3.22 15.04 -7.62
C SER A 171 3.02 13.91 -6.61
N ILE A 172 4.10 13.27 -6.14
CA ILE A 172 4.03 12.22 -5.11
C ILE A 172 3.56 12.81 -3.77
N ILE A 173 4.00 14.02 -3.41
CA ILE A 173 3.59 14.68 -2.17
C ILE A 173 2.09 14.99 -2.21
N VAL A 174 1.59 15.50 -3.34
CA VAL A 174 0.15 15.76 -3.53
C VAL A 174 -0.65 14.47 -3.39
N PHE A 175 -0.17 13.37 -3.98
CA PHE A 175 -0.78 12.06 -3.85
C PHE A 175 -0.81 11.58 -2.38
N MET A 176 0.32 11.61 -1.68
CA MET A 176 0.44 11.18 -0.28
C MET A 176 -0.53 11.92 0.65
N VAL A 177 -0.62 13.25 0.48
CA VAL A 177 -1.54 14.10 1.27
C VAL A 177 -2.99 13.78 0.90
N GLY A 178 -3.30 13.68 -0.39
CA GLY A 178 -4.65 13.35 -0.87
C GLY A 178 -5.16 12.00 -0.37
N PHE A 179 -4.30 10.98 -0.43
CA PHE A 179 -4.55 9.66 0.13
C PHE A 179 -4.83 9.75 1.64
N GLY A 180 -3.94 10.39 2.40
CA GLY A 180 -4.11 10.55 3.85
C GLY A 180 -5.42 11.24 4.24
N VAL A 181 -5.82 12.29 3.51
CA VAL A 181 -7.09 13.00 3.74
C VAL A 181 -8.29 12.09 3.44
N SER A 182 -8.28 11.38 2.32
CA SER A 182 -9.39 10.51 1.90
C SER A 182 -9.62 9.38 2.90
N GLN A 183 -8.55 8.71 3.33
CA GLN A 183 -8.58 7.68 4.36
C GLN A 183 -9.11 8.21 5.70
N THR A 184 -8.69 9.42 6.10
CA THR A 184 -9.18 10.08 7.32
C THR A 184 -10.69 10.33 7.25
N ILE A 185 -11.19 10.82 6.10
CA ILE A 185 -12.62 11.08 5.88
C ILE A 185 -13.44 9.79 6.01
N LEU A 186 -13.02 8.71 5.35
CA LEU A 186 -13.72 7.41 5.39
C LEU A 186 -13.80 6.85 6.81
N LEU A 187 -12.72 6.98 7.59
CA LEU A 187 -12.70 6.54 8.99
C LEU A 187 -13.57 7.40 9.90
N ILE A 188 -13.55 8.73 9.72
CA ILE A 188 -14.43 9.63 10.46
C ILE A 188 -15.90 9.28 10.18
N LEU A 189 -16.26 9.02 8.93
CA LEU A 189 -17.61 8.60 8.55
C LEU A 189 -18.01 7.27 9.22
N ALA A 190 -17.10 6.29 9.21
CA ALA A 190 -17.32 5.00 9.87
C ALA A 190 -17.47 5.15 11.41
N TYR A 191 -16.66 6.01 12.03
CA TYR A 191 -16.66 6.21 13.48
C TYR A 191 -17.88 7.01 13.97
N ARG A 192 -18.20 8.13 13.33
CA ARG A 192 -19.29 9.04 13.76
C ARG A 192 -20.61 8.31 13.85
N LYS A 193 -20.97 7.52 12.85
CA LYS A 193 -22.23 6.78 12.86
C LYS A 193 -22.26 5.72 13.95
N LYS A 194 -21.13 5.07 14.20
CA LYS A 194 -21.03 4.06 15.25
C LYS A 194 -21.22 4.67 16.62
N ALA A 195 -20.63 5.84 16.89
CA ALA A 195 -20.83 6.54 18.16
C ALA A 195 -22.31 6.87 18.40
N VAL A 196 -23.05 7.23 17.34
CA VAL A 196 -24.50 7.48 17.40
C VAL A 196 -25.30 6.20 17.65
N VAL A 197 -25.01 5.10 16.92
CA VAL A 197 -25.73 3.82 17.05
C VAL A 197 -25.44 3.13 18.38
N THR A 198 -24.19 3.19 18.86
CA THR A 198 -23.76 2.58 20.14
C THR A 198 -24.44 3.23 21.34
N ARG A 199 -24.81 4.51 21.25
CA ARG A 199 -25.62 5.19 22.27
C ARG A 199 -27.07 4.70 22.30
N ALA A 200 -27.57 4.14 21.21
CA ALA A 200 -28.96 3.69 21.08
C ALA A 200 -29.13 2.17 21.30
N ASP A 201 -28.11 1.34 21.01
CA ASP A 201 -28.23 -0.12 21.08
C ASP A 201 -26.92 -0.77 21.58
N ARG A 202 -26.92 -1.25 22.83
CA ARG A 202 -25.71 -1.67 23.58
C ARG A 202 -25.22 -3.08 23.22
N GLN A 203 -26.08 -3.96 22.69
CA GLN A 203 -25.78 -5.40 22.54
C GLN A 203 -25.11 -5.80 21.21
N ARG A 204 -25.37 -5.10 20.08
CA ARG A 204 -24.76 -5.40 18.77
C ARG A 204 -23.31 -4.90 18.58
N THR A 205 -22.72 -4.35 19.64
CA THR A 205 -21.50 -3.53 19.58
C THR A 205 -20.19 -4.33 19.63
N SER A 206 -20.21 -5.58 20.10
CA SER A 206 -18.98 -6.35 20.36
C SER A 206 -18.18 -6.69 19.09
N ILE A 207 -18.84 -7.23 18.06
CA ILE A 207 -18.15 -7.62 16.80
C ILE A 207 -17.70 -6.38 16.00
N ALA A 208 -18.52 -5.32 16.00
CA ALA A 208 -18.19 -4.06 15.34
C ALA A 208 -17.07 -3.28 16.06
N TRP A 209 -16.83 -3.54 17.34
CA TRP A 209 -15.75 -2.93 18.11
C TRP A 209 -14.38 -3.49 17.74
N ILE A 210 -14.25 -4.82 17.73
CA ILE A 210 -13.01 -5.53 17.34
C ILE A 210 -12.55 -5.06 15.96
N THR A 211 -13.47 -5.14 15.01
CA THR A 211 -13.26 -4.79 13.60
C THR A 211 -12.78 -3.33 13.39
N ILE A 212 -13.22 -2.41 14.23
CA ILE A 212 -12.85 -0.98 14.13
C ILE A 212 -11.55 -0.68 14.85
N ARG A 213 -11.28 -1.32 15.98
CA ARG A 213 -9.97 -1.23 16.62
C ARG A 213 -8.87 -1.67 15.65
N ASP A 214 -9.10 -2.79 14.97
CA ASP A 214 -8.11 -3.33 14.02
C ASP A 214 -7.96 -2.42 12.80
N GLY A 215 -9.06 -1.81 12.31
CA GLY A 215 -9.01 -0.79 11.26
C GLY A 215 -8.31 0.51 11.67
N MET A 216 -8.47 0.95 12.92
CA MET A 216 -7.77 2.13 13.45
C MET A 216 -6.28 1.86 13.65
N LEU A 217 -5.90 0.65 14.07
CA LEU A 217 -4.49 0.25 14.18
C LEU A 217 -3.84 0.22 12.80
N ALA A 218 -4.50 -0.37 11.81
CA ALA A 218 -4.01 -0.37 10.43
C ALA A 218 -3.86 1.06 9.88
N PHE A 219 -4.86 1.91 10.10
CA PHE A 219 -4.78 3.32 9.69
C PHE A 219 -3.68 4.09 10.41
N ALA A 220 -3.56 3.96 11.74
CA ALA A 220 -2.52 4.62 12.51
C ALA A 220 -1.12 4.19 12.03
N GLY A 221 -0.95 2.91 11.68
CA GLY A 221 0.26 2.40 11.04
C GLY A 221 0.52 3.05 9.68
N ILE A 222 -0.46 3.01 8.77
CA ILE A 222 -0.33 3.60 7.43
C ILE A 222 -0.06 5.11 7.50
N SER A 223 -0.84 5.86 8.27
CA SER A 223 -0.63 7.30 8.47
C SER A 223 0.72 7.62 9.11
N GLY A 224 1.17 6.81 10.09
CA GLY A 224 2.49 6.97 10.69
C GLY A 224 3.62 6.80 9.67
N LEU A 225 3.53 5.76 8.83
CA LEU A 225 4.49 5.52 7.74
C LEU A 225 4.46 6.64 6.70
N LEU A 226 3.27 7.12 6.32
CA LEU A 226 3.12 8.23 5.38
C LEU A 226 3.72 9.52 5.93
N VAL A 227 3.46 9.86 7.20
CA VAL A 227 4.02 11.05 7.84
C VAL A 227 5.55 10.94 7.95
N MET A 228 6.06 9.77 8.34
CA MET A 228 7.52 9.52 8.39
C MET A 228 8.16 9.73 7.00
N LEU A 229 7.54 9.20 5.96
CA LEU A 229 8.01 9.36 4.58
C LEU A 229 7.92 10.82 4.11
N LEU A 230 6.85 11.53 4.44
CA LEU A 230 6.72 12.95 4.14
C LEU A 230 7.80 13.79 4.84
N ILE A 231 8.09 13.50 6.12
CA ILE A 231 9.17 14.18 6.85
C ILE A 231 10.52 13.90 6.18
N TYR A 232 10.79 12.66 5.81
CA TYR A 232 12.02 12.30 5.10
C TYR A 232 12.18 13.10 3.80
N LEU A 233 11.11 13.18 2.99
CA LEU A 233 11.12 13.91 1.72
C LEU A 233 11.28 15.44 1.90
N VAL A 234 10.78 16.02 2.99
CA VAL A 234 10.91 17.46 3.26
C VAL A 234 12.28 17.81 3.85
N VAL A 235 12.84 16.92 4.66
CA VAL A 235 14.12 17.16 5.37
C VAL A 235 15.33 16.95 4.46
N ASP A 236 15.23 16.08 3.45
CA ASP A 236 16.34 15.85 2.53
C ASP A 236 16.66 17.13 1.73
N PRO A 237 17.88 17.70 1.87
CA PRO A 237 18.27 18.98 1.31
C PRO A 237 18.24 19.03 -0.23
N GLN A 238 18.13 17.88 -0.91
CA GLN A 238 17.89 17.84 -2.36
C GLN A 238 16.51 18.39 -2.76
N PHE A 239 15.50 18.32 -1.88
CA PHE A 239 14.14 18.79 -2.17
C PHE A 239 13.86 20.21 -1.68
N ALA A 240 14.50 20.65 -0.59
CA ALA A 240 14.34 22.01 -0.06
C ALA A 240 14.70 23.11 -1.09
N ASN A 241 15.61 22.81 -2.02
CA ASN A 241 16.07 23.73 -3.07
C ASN A 241 15.18 23.77 -4.34
N LEU A 242 14.18 22.88 -4.48
CA LEU A 242 13.24 22.86 -5.62
C LEU A 242 11.90 23.55 -5.31
N THR A 243 11.69 23.94 -4.05
CA THR A 243 10.51 24.69 -3.58
C THR A 243 10.71 26.21 -3.54
N ILE A 244 11.80 26.74 -4.11
CA ILE A 244 12.09 28.18 -4.21
C ILE A 244 12.21 28.60 -5.67
#